data_AF-A0A5M8AB39-F1
#
_entry.id   AF-A0A5M8AB39-F1
#
_cell.length_a   1.000
_cell.length_b   1.000
_cell.length_c   1.000
_cell.angle_alpha   90.00
_cell.angle_beta   90.00
_cell.angle_gamma   90.00
#
_symmetry.space_group_name_H-M   'P 1'
#
loop_
_entity.id
_entity.type
_entity.pdbx_description
1 polymer ?
#
loop_
_entity_poly.entity_id
_entity_poly.type
_entity_poly.pdbx_seq_one_letter_code
_entity_poly.pdbx_strand_id
1 'polypeptide(L)'
;MERLAELCVTLLIGTMLTRATFSVPALGTALLLILLIRPLSVYLSTIGMRLRPAQRRLTAWFGIRGIGSLYYLAYSLAHAPDMAHADLLLQITLCTVVVSIVLHGSTATPLMARYRRIRQ
;
A
#
# COMPACT_ATOMS: atom_id res chain seq x y z
N MET A 1 11.07 -6.60 -19.55
CA MET A 1 10.21 -5.43 -19.80
C MET A 1 9.38 -5.05 -18.57
N GLU A 2 8.68 -5.98 -17.91
CA GLU A 2 7.84 -5.68 -16.73
C GLU A 2 8.58 -4.98 -15.56
N ARG A 3 9.77 -5.45 -15.18
CA ARG A 3 10.56 -4.83 -14.08
C ARG A 3 10.98 -3.39 -14.37
N LEU A 4 11.25 -3.08 -15.64
CA LEU A 4 11.57 -1.71 -16.06
C LEU A 4 10.32 -0.83 -16.00
N ALA A 5 9.15 -1.35 -16.41
CA ALA A 5 7.90 -0.62 -16.28
C ALA A 5 7.54 -0.33 -14.82
N GLU A 6 7.66 -1.33 -13.93
CA GLU A 6 7.47 -1.15 -12.48
C GLU A 6 8.42 -0.09 -11.90
N LEU A 7 9.70 -0.13 -12.30
CA LEU A 7 10.70 0.85 -11.88
C LEU A 7 10.33 2.25 -12.38
N CYS A 8 10.02 2.41 -13.67
CA CYS A 8 9.65 3.70 -14.26
C CYS A 8 8.41 4.28 -13.58
N VAL A 9 7.37 3.47 -13.33
CA VAL A 9 6.17 3.90 -12.63
C VAL A 9 6.49 4.33 -11.19
N THR A 10 7.33 3.57 -10.49
CA THR A 10 7.75 3.93 -9.12
C THR A 10 8.53 5.24 -9.10
N LEU A 11 9.43 5.45 -10.07
CA LEU A 11 10.17 6.70 -10.22
C LEU A 11 9.26 7.88 -10.54
N LEU A 12 8.30 7.70 -11.44
CA LEU A 12 7.30 8.72 -11.79
C LEU A 12 6.45 9.10 -10.58
N ILE A 13 5.96 8.13 -9.81
CA ILE A 13 5.25 8.41 -8.55
C ILE A 13 6.15 9.20 -7.60
N GLY A 14 7.45 8.86 -7.56
CA GLY A 14 8.45 9.58 -6.79
C GLY A 14 8.59 11.05 -7.20
N THR A 15 8.55 11.38 -8.49
CA THR A 15 8.64 12.77 -8.96
C THR A 15 7.38 13.58 -8.69
N MET A 16 6.22 12.94 -8.53
CA MET A 16 4.96 13.61 -8.17
C MET A 16 4.84 13.94 -6.68
N LEU A 17 5.80 13.51 -5.84
CA LEU A 17 5.78 13.78 -4.42
C LEU A 17 6.07 15.26 -4.14
N THR A 18 5.17 15.88 -3.38
CA THR A 18 5.34 17.25 -2.87
C THR A 18 5.26 17.23 -1.34
N ARG A 19 5.58 18.35 -0.68
CA ARG A 19 5.38 18.47 0.77
C ARG A 19 3.91 18.26 1.17
N ALA A 20 2.98 18.70 0.32
CA ALA A 20 1.55 18.53 0.55
C ALA A 20 1.11 17.06 0.55
N THR A 21 1.83 16.18 -0.17
CA THR A 21 1.56 14.74 -0.18
C THR A 21 1.66 14.11 1.21
N PHE A 22 2.52 14.64 2.09
CA PHE A 22 2.72 14.14 3.45
C PHE A 22 1.95 14.95 4.50
N SER A 23 0.78 15.46 4.14
CA SER A 23 -0.12 16.11 5.10
C SER A 23 -0.50 15.15 6.22
N VAL A 24 -0.74 15.69 7.43
CA VAL A 24 -1.17 14.90 8.60
C VAL A 24 -2.36 13.97 8.29
N PRO A 25 -3.45 14.42 7.63
CA PRO A 25 -4.54 13.52 7.28
C PRO A 25 -4.13 12.44 6.28
N ALA A 26 -3.26 12.75 5.31
CA ALA A 26 -2.76 11.76 4.35
C ALA A 26 -1.93 10.68 5.04
N LEU A 27 -0.97 11.07 5.88
CA LEU A 27 -0.11 10.14 6.59
C LEU A 27 -0.90 9.30 7.61
N GLY A 28 -1.81 9.92 8.35
CA GLY A 28 -2.69 9.22 9.30
C GLY A 28 -3.56 8.17 8.60
N THR A 29 -4.15 8.54 7.45
CA THR A 29 -4.97 7.62 6.65
C THR A 29 -4.12 6.48 6.08
N ALA A 30 -2.93 6.77 5.54
CA ALA A 30 -2.02 5.76 5.01
C ALA A 30 -1.63 4.73 6.08
N LEU A 31 -1.22 5.18 7.27
CA LEU A 31 -0.85 4.32 8.38
C LEU A 31 -2.05 3.49 8.88
N LEU A 32 -3.23 4.10 9.02
CA LEU A 32 -4.45 3.40 9.41
C LEU A 32 -4.79 2.28 8.42
N LEU A 33 -4.71 2.57 7.11
CA LEU A 33 -5.00 1.61 6.06
C LEU A 33 -4.04 0.42 6.04
N ILE A 34 -2.75 0.67 6.30
CA ILE A 34 -1.69 -0.34 6.22
C ILE A 34 -1.61 -1.16 7.51
N LEU A 35 -1.65 -0.52 8.67
CA LEU A 35 -1.36 -1.15 9.96
C LEU A 35 -2.60 -1.69 10.67
N LEU A 36 -3.78 -1.15 10.41
CA LEU A 36 -5.01 -1.55 11.09
C LEU A 36 -6.00 -2.21 10.14
N ILE A 37 -6.49 -1.45 9.16
CA ILE A 37 -7.61 -1.88 8.30
C ILE A 37 -7.21 -3.15 7.55
N ARG A 38 -6.02 -3.16 6.96
CA ARG A 38 -5.56 -4.30 6.18
C ARG A 38 -5.38 -5.58 7.00
N PRO A 39 -4.66 -5.60 8.14
CA PRO A 39 -4.61 -6.78 8.99
C PRO A 39 -5.99 -7.25 9.45
N LEU A 40 -6.89 -6.33 9.83
CA LEU A 40 -8.25 -6.70 10.19
C LEU A 40 -8.97 -7.38 9.02
N SER A 41 -8.93 -6.80 7.81
CA SER A 41 -9.56 -7.40 6.63
C SER A 41 -9.07 -8.82 6.36
N VAL A 42 -7.75 -9.07 6.46
CA VAL A 42 -7.19 -10.42 6.26
C VAL A 42 -7.58 -11.38 7.38
N TYR A 43 -7.61 -10.92 8.62
CA TYR A 43 -8.02 -11.77 9.73
C TYR A 43 -9.50 -12.15 9.63
N LEU A 44 -10.36 -11.19 9.29
CA LEU A 44 -11.78 -11.42 9.06
C LEU A 44 -12.01 -12.36 7.86
N SER A 45 -11.31 -12.15 6.75
CA SER A 45 -11.46 -12.99 5.54
C SER A 45 -10.92 -14.41 5.72
N THR A 46 -10.08 -14.65 6.72
CA THR A 46 -9.48 -15.96 7.01
C THR A 46 -10.11 -16.65 8.22
N ILE A 47 -11.22 -16.12 8.76
CA ILE A 47 -12.02 -16.81 9.78
C ILE A 47 -12.50 -18.14 9.20
N GLY A 48 -12.29 -19.23 9.93
CA GLY A 48 -12.63 -20.59 9.50
C GLY A 48 -11.56 -21.30 8.68
N MET A 49 -10.49 -20.61 8.25
CA MET A 49 -9.38 -21.24 7.54
C MET A 49 -8.34 -21.83 8.51
N ARG A 50 -7.83 -23.03 8.20
CA ARG A 50 -6.73 -23.68 8.94
C ARG A 50 -5.35 -23.12 8.55
N LEU A 51 -5.14 -21.82 8.74
CA LEU A 51 -3.84 -21.16 8.51
C LEU A 51 -2.99 -21.13 9.79
N ARG A 52 -1.69 -21.43 9.68
CA ARG A 52 -0.76 -21.23 10.80
C ARG A 52 -0.70 -19.74 11.16
N PRO A 53 -0.59 -19.35 12.43
CA PRO A 53 -0.56 -17.94 12.84
C PRO A 53 0.52 -17.11 12.15
N ALA A 54 1.69 -17.71 11.90
CA ALA A 54 2.78 -17.05 11.18
C ALA A 54 2.43 -16.78 9.70
N GLN A 55 1.76 -17.73 9.04
CA GLN A 55 1.30 -17.55 7.65
C GLN A 55 0.25 -16.44 7.58
N ARG A 56 -0.75 -16.45 8.48
CA ARG A 56 -1.78 -15.42 8.53
C ARG A 56 -1.20 -14.02 8.74
N ARG A 57 -0.22 -13.86 9.64
CA ARG A 57 0.49 -12.58 9.84
C ARG A 57 1.27 -12.15 8.60
N LEU A 58 1.95 -13.07 7.92
CA LEU A 58 2.67 -12.75 6.69
C LEU A 58 1.72 -12.34 5.57
N THR A 59 0.59 -13.02 5.41
CA THR A 59 -0.46 -12.64 4.44
C THR A 59 -1.04 -11.27 4.78
N ALA A 60 -1.31 -11.00 6.07
CA ALA A 60 -1.74 -9.69 6.54
C ALA A 60 -0.70 -8.58 6.29
N TRP A 61 0.59 -8.94 6.24
CA TRP A 61 1.70 -8.01 6.01
C TRP A 61 2.08 -7.86 4.53
N PHE A 62 1.97 -8.86 3.65
CA PHE A 62 2.43 -8.78 2.25
C PHE A 62 1.35 -8.42 1.20
N GLY A 63 1.05 -7.14 1.05
CA GLY A 63 -0.09 -6.68 0.26
C GLY A 63 0.10 -5.22 -0.03
N ILE A 64 0.99 -5.01 -0.99
CA ILE A 64 1.45 -3.71 -1.42
C ILE A 64 0.25 -3.02 -2.05
N ARG A 65 -0.13 -1.85 -1.51
CA ARG A 65 -1.05 -0.94 -2.21
C ARG A 65 -0.31 -0.38 -3.41
N GLY A 66 -0.93 -0.48 -4.57
CA GLY A 66 -0.23 -0.24 -5.84
C GLY A 66 -1.04 0.57 -6.84
N ILE A 67 -0.68 0.34 -8.10
CA ILE A 67 -1.11 1.07 -9.29
C ILE A 67 -2.62 1.10 -9.45
N GLY A 68 -3.35 0.06 -9.01
CA GLY A 68 -4.81 0.03 -9.08
C GLY A 68 -5.49 1.19 -8.33
N SER A 69 -4.95 1.62 -7.18
CA SER A 69 -5.51 2.78 -6.47
C SER A 69 -5.31 4.09 -7.24
N LEU A 70 -4.16 4.23 -7.90
CA LEU A 70 -3.87 5.37 -8.78
C LEU A 70 -4.78 5.36 -10.00
N TYR A 71 -5.04 4.20 -10.59
CA TYR A 71 -5.98 4.05 -11.69
C TYR A 71 -7.39 4.52 -11.31
N TYR A 72 -7.93 4.05 -10.18
CA TYR A 72 -9.26 4.47 -9.75
C TYR A 72 -9.35 5.96 -9.43
N LEU A 73 -8.32 6.54 -8.82
CA LEU A 73 -8.28 7.97 -8.59
C LEU A 73 -8.22 8.75 -9.91
N ALA A 74 -7.31 8.38 -10.82
CA ALA A 74 -7.19 9.03 -12.12
C ALA A 74 -8.49 8.93 -12.92
N TYR A 75 -9.13 7.76 -12.91
CA TYR A 75 -10.44 7.55 -13.52
C TYR A 75 -11.50 8.48 -12.93
N SER A 76 -11.55 8.57 -11.59
CA SER A 76 -12.52 9.43 -10.90
C SER A 76 -12.29 10.90 -11.21
N LEU A 77 -11.04 11.38 -11.18
CA LEU A 77 -10.68 12.76 -11.53
C LEU A 77 -11.02 13.10 -12.99
N ALA A 78 -10.87 12.14 -13.90
CA ALA A 78 -11.19 12.35 -15.32
C ALA A 78 -12.71 12.41 -15.59
N HIS A 79 -13.52 11.68 -14.81
CA HIS A 79 -14.97 11.57 -15.06
C HIS A 79 -15.84 12.36 -14.07
N ALA A 80 -15.24 12.95 -13.03
CA ALA A 80 -15.93 13.76 -12.04
C ALA A 80 -15.13 15.07 -11.79
N PRO A 81 -15.28 16.08 -12.66
CA PRO A 81 -14.48 17.31 -12.61
C PRO A 81 -14.72 18.14 -11.34
N ASP A 82 -15.91 18.06 -10.73
CA ASP A 82 -16.28 18.79 -9.51
C ASP A 82 -16.10 17.94 -8.23
N MET A 83 -15.12 17.04 -8.22
CA MET A 83 -14.84 16.21 -7.05
C MET A 83 -14.41 17.07 -5.85
N ALA A 84 -15.29 17.12 -4.86
CA ALA A 84 -14.94 17.62 -3.54
C ALA A 84 -13.72 16.86 -3.00
N HIS A 85 -12.74 17.62 -2.49
CA HIS A 85 -11.52 17.07 -1.89
C HIS A 85 -10.60 16.27 -2.83
N ALA A 86 -10.65 16.51 -4.14
CA ALA A 86 -9.75 15.89 -5.12
C ALA A 86 -8.27 15.92 -4.68
N ASP A 87 -7.78 17.07 -4.23
CA ASP A 87 -6.41 17.24 -3.76
C ASP A 87 -6.08 16.37 -2.54
N LEU A 88 -7.01 16.26 -1.58
CA LEU A 88 -6.81 15.45 -0.38
C LEU A 88 -6.77 13.96 -0.75
N LEU A 89 -7.65 13.51 -1.65
CA LEU A 89 -7.66 12.13 -2.15
C LEU A 89 -6.37 11.80 -2.91
N LEU A 90 -5.86 12.74 -3.70
CA LEU A 90 -4.56 12.62 -4.37
C LEU A 90 -3.42 12.49 -3.35
N GLN A 91 -3.38 13.36 -2.34
CA GLN A 91 -2.39 13.30 -1.26
C GLN A 91 -2.45 11.98 -0.51
N ILE A 92 -3.63 11.55 -0.07
CA ILE A 92 -3.83 10.25 0.61
C ILE A 92 -3.36 9.10 -0.26
N THR A 93 -3.74 9.08 -1.54
CA THR A 93 -3.43 7.98 -2.45
C THR A 93 -1.93 7.89 -2.70
N LEU A 94 -1.28 9.00 -3.07
CA LEU A 94 0.17 9.03 -3.28
C LEU A 94 0.94 8.69 -2.00
N CYS A 95 0.55 9.27 -0.87
CA CYS A 95 1.16 8.98 0.43
C CYS A 95 1.05 7.49 0.78
N THR A 96 -0.14 6.91 0.64
CA THR A 96 -0.38 5.49 0.94
C THR A 96 0.44 4.57 0.04
N VAL A 97 0.52 4.87 -1.25
CA VAL A 97 1.33 4.09 -2.20
C VAL A 97 2.81 4.16 -1.83
N VAL A 98 3.35 5.35 -1.59
CA VAL A 98 4.76 5.54 -1.25
C VAL A 98 5.12 4.90 0.09
N VAL A 99 4.32 5.15 1.13
CA VAL A 99 4.51 4.52 2.46
C VAL A 99 4.43 2.99 2.34
N SER A 100 3.49 2.47 1.55
CA SER A 100 3.39 1.04 1.28
C SER A 100 4.64 0.50 0.57
N ILE A 101 5.13 1.15 -0.48
CA ILE A 101 6.34 0.73 -1.21
C ILE A 101 7.55 0.72 -0.27
N VAL A 102 7.75 1.77 0.51
CA VAL A 102 8.88 1.88 1.44
C VAL A 102 8.80 0.82 2.55
N LEU A 103 7.65 0.69 3.21
CA LEU A 103 7.47 -0.27 4.30
C LEU A 103 7.63 -1.72 3.82
N HIS A 104 6.99 -2.09 2.72
CA HIS A 104 7.03 -3.48 2.25
C HIS A 104 8.34 -3.78 1.52
N GLY A 105 8.87 -2.84 0.73
CA GLY A 105 10.13 -2.99 0.02
C GLY A 105 11.31 -3.21 0.99
N SER A 106 11.35 -2.43 2.08
CA SER A 106 12.39 -2.60 3.12
C SER A 106 12.21 -3.86 3.98
N THR A 107 10.96 -4.31 4.21
CA THR A 107 10.69 -5.45 5.09
C THR A 107 10.61 -6.80 4.39
N ALA A 108 10.42 -6.85 3.06
CA ALA A 108 10.20 -8.10 2.34
C ALA A 108 11.35 -9.10 2.48
N THR A 109 12.56 -8.67 2.13
CA THR A 109 13.77 -9.50 2.16
C THR A 109 14.10 -10.01 3.58
N PRO A 110 14.19 -9.17 4.62
CA PRO A 110 14.55 -9.63 5.96
C PRO A 110 13.46 -10.52 6.59
N LEU A 111 12.18 -10.21 6.36
CA LEU A 111 11.07 -10.96 6.95
C LEU A 111 10.95 -12.37 6.35
N MET A 112 11.14 -12.51 5.04
CA MET A 112 11.17 -13.83 4.39
C MET A 112 12.37 -14.67 4.83
N ALA A 113 13.55 -14.06 4.98
CA ALA A 113 14.73 -14.74 5.50
C ALA A 113 14.51 -15.24 6.95
N ARG A 114 13.84 -14.45 7.80
CA ARG A 114 13.48 -14.85 9.17
C ARG A 114 12.43 -15.95 9.19
N TYR A 115 11.40 -15.86 8.34
CA TYR A 115 10.36 -16.88 8.25
C TYR A 115 10.91 -18.25 7.82
N ARG A 116 11.83 -18.28 6.84
CA ARG A 116 12.48 -19.51 6.38
C ARG A 116 13.30 -20.18 7.49
N ARG A 117 14.04 -19.41 8.29
CA ARG A 117 14.84 -19.93 9.42
C ARG A 117 14.01 -20.56 10.54
N ILE A 118 12.80 -20.06 10.80
CA ILE A 118 11.92 -20.59 11.87
C ILE A 118 11.20 -21.88 11.43
N ARG A 119 11.19 -22.18 10.11
CA ARG A 119 10.44 -23.28 9.52
C ARG A 119 11.32 -24.45 9.07
N GLN A 120 12.64 -24.29 9.06
CA GLN A 120 13.62 -25.39 9.08
C GLN A 120 13.80 -25.85 10.52
#